data_AF-A0A6N8TH45-F1
#
_entry.id   AF-A0A6N8TH45-F1
#
_cell.length_a   1.000
_cell.length_b   1.000
_cell.length_c   1.000
_cell.angle_alpha   90.00
_cell.angle_beta   90.00
_cell.angle_gamma   90.00
#
_symmetry.space_group_name_H-M   'P 1'
#
loop_
_entity.id
_entity.type
_entity.pdbx_description
1 polymer ?
#
loop_
_entity_poly.entity_id
_entity_poly.type
_entity_poly.pdbx_seq_one_letter_code
_entity_poly.pdbx_strand_id
1 'polypeptide(L)'
;MLTARDGYVLDRMLRDWQPPAEEWLTLLKRKLSAGRLPMDAPVPAGLATIDARITFRCASGLADSRTLCLPRDHVPGGAFLPITTFYGLALLGLREGETFHFDRPEGRRDWVLLEKVLYRPVATGVARPEPPVAWPTFRLIAGGLADRAFAAANENGPGPGPGPSAA
;
A
#
# COMPACT_ATOMS: atom_id res chain seq x y z
N MET A 1 -6.90 -6.72 -11.35
CA MET A 1 -6.51 -8.06 -11.84
C MET A 1 -5.46 -8.61 -10.89
N LEU A 2 -5.51 -9.89 -10.49
CA LEU A 2 -4.58 -10.48 -9.52
C LEU A 2 -3.66 -11.51 -10.17
N THR A 3 -2.45 -11.69 -9.64
CA THR A 3 -1.66 -12.90 -9.99
C THR A 3 -2.24 -14.14 -9.32
N ALA A 4 -1.87 -15.33 -9.80
CA ALA A 4 -2.26 -16.58 -9.15
C ALA A 4 -1.80 -16.65 -7.68
N ARG A 5 -0.56 -16.19 -7.39
CA ARG A 5 -0.01 -16.09 -6.04
C ARG A 5 -0.83 -15.15 -5.15
N ASP A 6 -1.09 -13.93 -5.63
CA ASP A 6 -1.81 -12.93 -4.85
C ASP A 6 -3.24 -13.39 -4.56
N GLY A 7 -3.92 -13.98 -5.56
CA GLY A 7 -5.26 -14.55 -5.39
C GLY A 7 -5.30 -15.68 -4.37
N TYR A 8 -4.32 -16.59 -4.40
CA TYR A 8 -4.21 -17.67 -3.41
C TYR A 8 -4.02 -17.11 -1.98
N VAL A 9 -3.20 -16.08 -1.81
CA VAL A 9 -3.02 -15.40 -0.52
C VAL A 9 -4.34 -14.80 -0.02
N LEU A 10 -5.07 -14.09 -0.88
CA LEU A 10 -6.35 -13.49 -0.51
C LEU A 10 -7.43 -14.54 -0.17
N ASP A 11 -7.47 -15.67 -0.90
CA ASP A 11 -8.36 -16.80 -0.58
C ASP A 11 -8.05 -17.40 0.79
N ARG A 12 -6.76 -17.53 1.14
CA ARG A 12 -6.31 -17.97 2.46
C ARG A 12 -6.74 -16.98 3.54
N MET A 13 -6.55 -15.69 3.31
CA MET A 13 -7.00 -14.65 4.25
C MET A 13 -8.52 -14.70 4.46
N LEU A 14 -9.32 -14.92 3.40
CA LEU A 14 -10.78 -15.01 3.52
C LEU A 14 -11.23 -16.20 4.38
N ARG A 15 -10.50 -17.32 4.34
CA ARG A 15 -10.84 -18.54 5.10
C ARG A 15 -10.31 -18.53 6.53
N ASP A 16 -9.07 -18.08 6.71
CA ASP A 16 -8.28 -18.37 7.91
C ASP A 16 -8.15 -17.12 8.83
N TRP A 17 -8.52 -15.93 8.36
CA TRP A 17 -8.28 -14.67 9.09
C TRP A 17 -9.58 -13.96 9.51
N GLN A 18 -9.62 -13.47 10.75
CA GLN A 18 -10.72 -12.67 11.25
C GLN A 18 -10.62 -11.24 10.68
N PRO A 19 -11.60 -10.77 9.89
CA PRO A 19 -11.56 -9.43 9.33
C PRO A 19 -11.66 -8.36 10.44
N PRO A 20 -10.96 -7.23 10.30
CA PRO A 20 -10.99 -6.15 11.29
C PRO A 20 -12.30 -5.36 11.26
N ALA A 21 -13.00 -5.36 10.13
CA ALA A 21 -14.30 -4.71 9.93
C ALA A 21 -15.05 -5.35 8.73
N GLU A 22 -16.37 -5.18 8.67
CA GLU A 22 -17.21 -5.65 7.56
C GLU A 22 -16.85 -4.98 6.22
N GLU A 23 -16.50 -3.70 6.24
CA GLU A 23 -16.08 -2.97 5.03
C GLU A 23 -14.77 -3.53 4.48
N TRP A 24 -13.88 -3.98 5.38
CA TRP A 24 -12.64 -4.64 4.96
C TRP A 24 -12.93 -5.99 4.30
N LEU A 25 -13.85 -6.79 4.87
CA LEU A 25 -14.28 -8.05 4.30
C LEU A 25 -14.94 -7.85 2.92
N THR A 26 -15.76 -6.81 2.79
CA THR A 26 -16.39 -6.41 1.52
C THR A 26 -15.35 -6.01 0.48
N LEU A 27 -14.34 -5.24 0.88
CA LEU A 27 -13.19 -4.89 0.05
C LEU A 27 -12.44 -6.15 -0.43
N LEU A 28 -12.18 -7.10 0.47
CA LEU A 28 -11.50 -8.37 0.14
C LEU A 28 -12.28 -9.16 -0.89
N LYS A 29 -13.60 -9.34 -0.68
CA LYS A 29 -14.48 -10.05 -1.63
C LYS A 29 -14.48 -9.37 -3.00
N ARG A 30 -14.52 -8.03 -3.03
CA ARG A 30 -14.44 -7.25 -4.28
C ARG A 30 -13.09 -7.38 -4.98
N LYS A 31 -12.00 -7.56 -4.25
CA LYS A 31 -10.68 -7.86 -4.83
C LYS A 31 -10.63 -9.28 -5.39
N LEU A 32 -11.21 -10.25 -4.70
CA LEU A 32 -11.28 -11.64 -5.14
C LEU A 32 -12.19 -11.87 -6.34
N SER A 33 -13.21 -11.04 -6.53
CA SER A 33 -14.05 -11.06 -7.73
C SER A 33 -13.36 -10.49 -8.98
N ALA A 34 -12.21 -9.83 -8.83
CA ALA A 34 -11.41 -9.41 -9.96
C ALA A 34 -10.77 -10.61 -10.67
N GLY A 35 -10.59 -10.49 -11.99
CA GLY A 35 -9.95 -11.54 -12.79
C GLY A 35 -8.54 -11.89 -12.30
N ARG A 36 -8.16 -13.16 -12.46
CA ARG A 36 -6.85 -13.70 -12.11
C ARG A 36 -6.05 -14.01 -13.36
N LEU A 37 -4.75 -13.73 -13.31
CA LEU A 37 -3.80 -14.19 -14.30
C LEU A 37 -3.58 -15.71 -14.15
N PRO A 38 -3.42 -16.44 -15.26
CA PRO A 38 -2.94 -17.82 -15.23
C PRO A 38 -1.60 -17.92 -14.48
N MET A 39 -1.31 -19.10 -13.90
CA MET A 39 -0.14 -19.31 -13.05
C MET A 39 1.19 -19.04 -13.77
N ASP A 40 1.28 -19.38 -15.06
CA ASP A 40 2.49 -19.21 -15.87
C ASP A 40 2.48 -17.93 -16.72
N ALA A 41 1.44 -17.09 -16.57
CA ALA A 41 1.35 -15.86 -17.34
C ALA A 41 2.36 -14.83 -16.82
N PRO A 42 3.08 -14.12 -17.71
CA PRO A 42 3.98 -13.05 -17.30
C PRO A 42 3.18 -11.95 -16.62
N VAL A 43 3.65 -11.51 -15.45
CA VAL A 43 2.97 -10.48 -14.68
C VAL A 43 3.13 -9.12 -15.38
N PRO A 44 2.05 -8.43 -15.79
CA PRO A 44 2.12 -7.17 -16.52
C PRO A 44 2.99 -6.11 -15.83
N ALA A 45 3.67 -5.31 -16.64
CA ALA A 45 4.37 -4.12 -16.16
C ALA A 45 3.38 -3.14 -15.53
N GLY A 46 3.79 -2.53 -14.42
CA GLY A 46 2.93 -1.59 -13.68
C GLY A 46 1.82 -2.23 -12.86
N LEU A 47 1.74 -3.57 -12.78
CA LEU A 47 0.79 -4.25 -11.88
C LEU A 47 1.35 -4.32 -10.45
N ALA A 48 0.60 -3.81 -9.49
CA ALA A 48 0.90 -3.94 -8.06
C ALA A 48 0.61 -5.36 -7.58
N THR A 49 1.66 -6.05 -7.16
CA THR A 49 1.63 -7.40 -6.60
C THR A 49 2.17 -7.40 -5.18
N ILE A 50 2.00 -8.49 -4.45
CA ILE A 50 2.73 -8.67 -3.18
C ILE A 50 4.23 -8.59 -3.46
N ASP A 51 4.97 -7.98 -2.54
CA ASP A 51 6.41 -7.68 -2.59
C ASP A 51 6.80 -6.58 -3.60
N ALA A 52 5.85 -5.98 -4.30
CA ALA A 52 6.11 -4.85 -5.17
C ALA A 52 6.30 -3.55 -4.37
N ARG A 53 7.31 -2.76 -4.75
CA ARG A 53 7.47 -1.40 -4.27
C ARG A 53 6.67 -0.45 -5.13
N ILE A 54 5.79 0.33 -4.50
CA ILE A 54 4.82 1.18 -5.17
C ILE A 54 4.90 2.61 -4.65
N THR A 55 4.49 3.55 -5.48
CA THR A 55 4.15 4.93 -5.11
C THR A 55 2.67 5.13 -5.33
N PHE A 56 1.98 5.65 -4.33
CA PHE A 56 0.53 5.84 -4.37
C PHE A 56 0.14 7.16 -3.73
N ARG A 57 -1.04 7.64 -4.08
CA ARG A 57 -1.67 8.81 -3.47
C ARG A 57 -2.99 8.40 -2.82
N CYS A 58 -3.27 8.92 -1.63
CA CYS A 58 -4.54 8.70 -0.93
C CYS A 58 -5.32 10.01 -0.76
N ALA A 59 -6.48 9.95 -0.09
CA ALA A 59 -7.36 11.09 0.09
C ALA A 59 -6.73 12.31 0.79
N SER A 60 -5.60 12.15 1.50
CA SER A 60 -4.84 13.29 2.05
C SER A 60 -4.18 14.16 0.96
N GLY A 61 -4.10 13.66 -0.28
CA GLY A 61 -3.44 14.30 -1.41
C GLY A 61 -1.92 14.10 -1.45
N LEU A 62 -1.32 13.55 -0.40
CA LEU A 62 0.11 13.24 -0.34
C LEU A 62 0.42 11.93 -1.05
N ALA A 63 1.54 11.91 -1.77
CA ALA A 63 2.10 10.70 -2.34
C ALA A 63 3.01 10.02 -1.30
N ASP A 64 2.94 8.69 -1.23
CA ASP A 64 3.76 7.87 -0.36
C ASP A 64 4.31 6.66 -1.11
N SER A 65 5.49 6.18 -0.70
CA SER A 65 6.15 5.03 -1.31
C SER A 65 6.37 3.92 -0.29
N ARG A 66 5.83 2.74 -0.58
CA ARG A 66 5.84 1.58 0.31
C ARG A 66 5.96 0.27 -0.48
N THR A 67 6.43 -0.79 0.16
CA THR A 67 6.41 -2.15 -0.37
C THR A 67 5.17 -2.87 0.13
N LEU A 68 4.34 -3.38 -0.77
CA LEU A 68 3.20 -4.24 -0.40
C LEU A 68 3.74 -5.53 0.20
N CYS A 69 3.33 -5.88 1.42
CA CYS A 69 3.87 -7.04 2.11
C CYS A 69 2.78 -7.88 2.76
N LEU A 70 3.15 -9.11 3.12
CA LEU A 70 2.33 -9.95 3.98
C LEU A 70 2.49 -9.51 5.44
N PRO A 71 1.49 -9.75 6.31
CA PRO A 71 1.56 -9.35 7.71
C PRO A 71 2.79 -9.90 8.46
N ARG A 72 3.27 -11.10 8.13
CA ARG A 72 4.48 -11.70 8.75
C ARG A 72 5.79 -11.02 8.36
N ASP A 73 5.81 -10.31 7.22
CA ASP A 73 7.01 -9.66 6.68
C ASP A 73 7.05 -8.17 7.07
N HIS A 74 6.12 -7.73 7.93
CA HIS A 74 6.06 -6.36 8.41
C HIS A 74 7.19 -6.07 9.41
N VAL A 75 8.02 -5.09 9.10
CA VAL A 75 9.04 -4.55 10.00
C VAL A 75 8.61 -3.15 10.45
N PRO A 76 8.36 -2.92 11.75
CA PRO A 76 8.01 -1.60 12.27
C PRO A 76 9.06 -0.53 11.92
N GLY A 77 8.60 0.64 11.48
CA GLY A 77 9.48 1.74 11.03
C GLY A 77 10.03 1.59 9.61
N GLY A 78 9.77 0.47 8.94
CA GLY A 78 10.11 0.26 7.53
C GLY A 78 9.08 0.85 6.56
N ALA A 79 9.48 1.03 5.30
CA ALA A 79 8.60 1.46 4.22
C ALA A 79 7.71 0.30 3.71
N PHE A 80 7.00 -0.39 4.60
CA PHE A 80 6.12 -1.52 4.29
C PHE A 80 4.64 -1.15 4.44
N LEU A 81 3.80 -1.74 3.61
CA LEU A 81 2.36 -1.59 3.65
C LEU A 81 1.70 -2.98 3.62
N PRO A 82 1.31 -3.52 4.78
CA PRO A 82 0.69 -4.84 4.85
C PRO A 82 -0.62 -4.90 4.05
N ILE A 83 -0.84 -5.99 3.32
CA ILE A 83 -2.10 -6.22 2.59
C ILE A 83 -3.30 -6.49 3.52
N THR A 84 -3.07 -6.63 4.83
CA THR A 84 -4.12 -6.66 5.86
C THR A 84 -4.71 -5.28 6.15
N THR A 85 -4.03 -4.21 5.74
CA THR A 85 -4.58 -2.84 5.84
C THR A 85 -5.56 -2.57 4.70
N PHE A 86 -6.46 -1.58 4.88
CA PHE A 86 -7.35 -1.16 3.79
C PHE A 86 -6.57 -0.67 2.56
N TYR A 87 -5.55 0.18 2.75
CA TYR A 87 -4.76 0.71 1.64
C TYR A 87 -3.94 -0.37 0.95
N GLY A 88 -3.29 -1.26 1.70
CA GLY A 88 -2.53 -2.38 1.11
C GLY A 88 -3.42 -3.29 0.27
N LEU A 89 -4.59 -3.65 0.78
CA LEU A 89 -5.57 -4.45 0.03
C LEU A 89 -6.12 -3.70 -1.18
N ALA A 90 -6.45 -2.42 -1.03
CA ALA A 90 -6.99 -1.57 -2.09
C ALA A 90 -5.99 -1.36 -3.24
N LEU A 91 -4.69 -1.32 -2.97
CA LEU A 91 -3.64 -1.15 -3.99
C LEU A 91 -3.28 -2.46 -4.70
N LEU A 92 -3.48 -3.60 -4.04
CA LEU A 92 -3.18 -4.90 -4.63
C LEU A 92 -4.00 -5.15 -5.90
N GLY A 93 -3.32 -5.54 -6.97
CA GLY A 93 -3.89 -5.85 -8.28
C GLY A 93 -4.34 -4.65 -9.11
N LEU A 94 -3.98 -3.42 -8.70
CA LEU A 94 -4.13 -2.22 -9.52
C LEU A 94 -2.98 -2.08 -10.51
N ARG A 95 -3.23 -1.35 -11.60
CA ARG A 95 -2.21 -0.90 -12.56
C ARG A 95 -1.86 0.57 -12.35
N GLU A 96 -0.67 0.99 -12.78
CA GLU A 96 -0.29 2.41 -12.80
C GLU A 96 -1.37 3.27 -13.46
N GLY A 97 -1.73 4.37 -12.79
CA GLY A 97 -2.80 5.27 -13.19
C GLY A 97 -4.21 4.85 -12.76
N GLU A 98 -4.40 3.65 -12.18
CA GLU A 98 -5.70 3.22 -11.70
C GLU A 98 -6.01 3.76 -10.30
N THR A 99 -7.25 4.23 -10.15
CA THR A 99 -7.83 4.64 -8.87
C THR A 99 -8.78 3.58 -8.36
N PHE A 100 -8.79 3.35 -7.05
CA PHE A 100 -9.70 2.43 -6.40
C PHE A 100 -10.39 3.09 -5.20
N HIS A 101 -11.72 3.05 -5.20
CA HIS A 101 -12.57 3.57 -4.13
C HIS A 101 -13.07 2.42 -3.25
N PHE A 102 -13.12 2.65 -1.95
CA PHE A 102 -13.59 1.66 -0.98
C PHE A 102 -14.20 2.33 0.24
N ASP A 103 -15.08 1.58 0.91
CA ASP A 103 -15.71 2.02 2.14
C ASP A 103 -14.81 1.72 3.35
N ARG A 104 -15.01 2.52 4.39
CA ARG A 104 -14.32 2.46 5.68
C ARG A 104 -15.38 2.39 6.78
N PRO A 105 -15.01 1.93 7.99
CA PRO A 105 -15.89 2.00 9.14
C PRO A 105 -16.45 3.41 9.34
N GLU A 106 -17.59 3.50 10.03
CA GLU A 106 -18.31 4.76 10.32
C GLU A 106 -18.87 5.44 9.06
N GLY A 107 -19.10 4.69 7.98
CA GLY A 107 -19.70 5.19 6.75
C GLY A 107 -18.79 6.10 5.92
N ARG A 108 -17.50 6.15 6.26
CA ARG A 108 -16.51 6.93 5.50
C ARG A 108 -16.20 6.24 4.17
N ARG A 109 -15.97 7.05 3.13
CA ARG A 109 -15.42 6.59 1.85
C ARG A 109 -14.00 7.09 1.68
N ASP A 110 -13.15 6.26 1.12
CA ASP A 110 -11.75 6.58 0.85
C ASP A 110 -11.35 6.12 -0.56
N TRP A 111 -10.20 6.58 -1.01
CA TRP A 111 -9.65 6.24 -2.32
C TRP A 111 -8.14 6.21 -2.33
N VAL A 112 -7.61 5.43 -3.27
CA VAL A 112 -6.17 5.37 -3.58
C VAL A 112 -5.95 5.41 -5.07
N LEU A 113 -4.90 6.10 -5.50
CA LEU A 113 -4.37 6.09 -6.86
C LEU A 113 -3.00 5.42 -6.85
N LEU A 114 -2.81 4.39 -7.67
CA LEU A 114 -1.50 3.81 -7.90
C LEU A 114 -0.74 4.67 -8.92
N GLU A 115 0.25 5.44 -8.48
CA GLU A 115 1.01 6.31 -9.37
C GLU A 115 2.08 5.54 -10.14
N LYS A 116 2.87 4.73 -9.40
CA LYS A 116 3.99 3.97 -9.96
C LYS A 116 4.23 2.64 -9.27
N VAL A 117 4.71 1.66 -10.03
CA VAL A 117 5.28 0.40 -9.52
C VAL A 117 6.79 0.42 -9.81
N LEU A 118 7.58 0.71 -8.78
CA LEU A 118 9.00 1.04 -8.90
C LEU A 118 9.91 -0.18 -9.05
N TYR A 119 9.57 -1.30 -8.40
CA TYR A 119 10.41 -2.49 -8.41
C TYR A 119 9.62 -3.74 -8.03
N ARG A 120 9.88 -4.83 -8.75
CA ARG A 120 9.43 -6.19 -8.42
C ARG A 120 10.69 -7.03 -8.27
N PRO A 121 10.98 -7.63 -7.10
CA PRO A 121 12.08 -8.58 -7.00
C PRO A 121 11.72 -9.81 -7.84
N VAL A 122 12.17 -9.84 -9.08
CA VAL A 122 12.33 -11.11 -9.80
C VAL A 122 13.46 -11.86 -9.10
N ALA A 123 13.23 -13.15 -8.83
CA ALA A 123 14.19 -14.04 -8.21
C ALA A 123 15.44 -14.16 -9.11
N THR A 124 16.39 -13.26 -8.94
CA THR A 124 17.74 -13.38 -9.46
C THR A 124 18.66 -13.31 -8.26
N GLY A 125 19.25 -14.46 -7.93
CA GLY A 125 20.27 -14.54 -6.89
C GLY A 125 21.37 -13.50 -7.13
N VAL A 126 21.73 -12.80 -6.06
CA VAL A 126 22.92 -11.95 -5.91
C VAL A 126 23.15 -10.97 -7.06
N ALA A 127 22.51 -9.80 -6.98
CA ALA A 127 23.04 -8.59 -7.59
C ALA A 127 23.19 -7.52 -6.51
N ARG A 128 24.44 -7.07 -6.38
CA ARG A 128 24.98 -6.04 -5.48
C ARG A 128 24.01 -4.85 -5.31
N PRO A 129 23.89 -4.24 -4.12
CA PRO A 129 23.15 -2.99 -3.98
C PRO A 129 23.77 -1.94 -4.91
N GLU A 130 23.02 -1.54 -5.93
CA GLU A 130 23.32 -0.32 -6.67
C GLU A 130 23.16 0.85 -5.69
N PRO A 131 24.11 1.81 -5.69
CA PRO A 131 23.99 2.97 -4.81
C PRO A 131 22.70 3.72 -5.15
N PRO A 132 21.99 4.25 -4.15
CA PRO A 132 20.76 4.98 -4.39
C PRO A 132 21.04 6.14 -5.35
N VAL A 133 20.33 6.15 -6.48
CA VAL A 133 20.21 7.34 -7.33
C VAL A 133 19.78 8.48 -6.42
N ALA A 134 20.66 9.48 -6.29
CA ALA A 134 20.47 10.63 -5.44
C ALA A 134 19.13 11.29 -5.78
N TRP A 135 18.20 11.30 -4.83
CA TRP A 135 17.06 12.19 -4.89
C TRP A 135 17.57 13.63 -4.90
N PRO A 136 16.91 14.57 -5.61
CA PRO A 136 17.24 15.97 -5.46
C PRO A 136 17.06 16.34 -3.98
N THR A 137 18.12 16.83 -3.35
CA THR A 137 18.08 17.37 -2.00
C THR A 137 17.10 18.54 -2.01
N PHE A 138 15.87 18.33 -1.57
CA PHE A 138 14.97 19.45 -1.28
C PHE A 138 15.59 20.21 -0.12
N ARG A 139 16.20 21.35 -0.44
CA ARG A 139 16.72 22.28 0.56
C ARG A 139 15.51 22.90 1.25
N LEU A 140 15.26 22.48 2.48
CA LEU A 140 14.28 23.08 3.37
C LEU A 140 14.68 24.54 3.60
N ILE A 141 14.02 25.47 2.91
CA ILE A 141 14.12 26.89 3.23
C ILE A 141 13.15 27.12 4.39
N ALA A 142 13.70 27.37 5.58
CA ALA A 142 12.94 27.83 6.73
C ALA A 142 12.36 29.21 6.40
N GLY A 143 11.09 29.24 6.01
CA GLY A 143 10.41 30.45 5.56
C GLY A 143 8.90 30.26 5.58
N GLY A 144 8.32 30.43 6.77
CA GLY A 144 6.92 30.74 7.07
C GLY A 144 5.84 30.36 6.05
N LEU A 145 5.23 29.19 6.24
CA LEU A 145 3.79 29.02 6.09
C LEU A 145 3.35 27.89 7.03
N ALA A 146 2.33 28.17 7.83
CA ALA A 146 1.79 27.35 8.90
C ALA A 146 1.89 25.82 8.72
N ASP A 147 2.37 25.17 9.79
CA ASP A 147 2.21 23.77 10.17
C ASP A 147 1.27 22.93 9.29
N ARG A 148 1.85 22.22 8.33
CA ARG A 148 1.33 20.92 7.90
C ARG A 148 2.40 19.88 8.09
N ALA A 149 2.50 19.39 9.33
CA ALA A 149 3.20 18.16 9.64
C ALA A 149 2.74 17.07 8.68
N PHE A 150 3.69 16.37 8.05
CA PHE A 150 3.42 15.17 7.26
C PHE A 150 2.74 14.15 8.18
N ALA A 151 1.42 14.05 8.10
CA ALA A 151 0.68 12.95 8.69
C ALA A 151 0.85 11.77 7.73
N ALA A 152 1.72 10.82 8.10
CA ALA A 152 1.76 9.52 7.45
C ALA A 152 0.31 9.01 7.35
N ALA A 153 -0.05 8.41 6.20
CA ALA A 153 -1.35 7.78 6.03
C ALA A 153 -1.50 6.66 7.05
N ASN A 154 -1.99 7.00 8.24
CA ASN A 154 -2.20 6.06 9.30
C ASN A 154 -3.48 5.28 8.98
N GLU A 155 -3.41 3.97 9.16
CA GLU A 155 -4.54 3.07 8.93
C GLU A 155 -5.75 3.34 9.85
N ASN A 156 -5.60 4.25 10.81
CA ASN A 156 -6.61 4.68 11.78
C ASN A 156 -7.28 6.03 11.45
N GLY A 157 -6.86 6.76 10.41
CA GLY A 157 -7.20 8.19 10.30
C GLY A 157 -6.49 9.01 11.40
N PRO A 158 -6.52 10.35 11.37
CA PRO A 158 -5.80 11.19 12.33
C PRO A 158 -6.30 10.92 13.75
N GLY A 159 -5.69 9.94 14.42
CA GLY A 159 -5.92 9.68 15.83
C GLY A 159 -5.30 10.82 16.63
N PRO A 160 -5.95 11.28 17.70
CA PRO A 160 -5.37 12.24 18.62
C PRO A 160 -4.19 11.55 19.30
N GLY A 161 -2.97 11.78 18.79
CA GLY A 161 -1.78 11.50 19.57
C GLY A 161 -1.82 12.35 20.83
N PRO A 162 -1.45 11.82 22.01
CA PRO A 162 -1.28 12.67 23.18
C PRO A 162 -0.23 13.74 22.82
N GLY A 163 -0.61 15.00 22.96
CA GLY A 163 0.30 16.13 22.80
C GLY A 163 1.51 15.97 23.71
N PRO A 164 2.66 16.57 23.37
CA PRO A 164 3.86 16.45 24.19
C PRO A 164 3.59 17.06 25.57
N SER A 165 3.54 16.21 26.61
CA SER A 165 3.70 16.67 27.97
C SER A 165 5.13 17.20 28.12
N ALA A 166 5.24 18.52 28.18
CA ALA A 166 6.41 19.20 28.68
C ALA A 166 6.60 18.86 30.16
N ALA A 167 7.78 18.38 30.52
CA ALA A 167 8.35 18.42 31.86
C ALA A 167 9.87 18.59 31.73
#